data_AF-A0AAT9HH03-F1
#
_entry.id   AF-A0AAT9HH03-F1
#
_cell.length_a   1.000
_cell.length_b   1.000
_cell.length_c   1.000
_cell.angle_alpha   90.00
_cell.angle_beta   90.00
_cell.angle_gamma   90.00
#
_symmetry.space_group_name_H-M   'P 1'
#
loop_
_entity.id
_entity.type
_entity.pdbx_description
1 polymer ?
#
loop_
_entity_poly.entity_id
_entity_poly.type
_entity_poly.pdbx_seq_one_letter_code
_entity_poly.pdbx_strand_id
1 'polypeptide(L)'
;MLDIESNPYGAMCYGLSTTQMRTWINDFYTAYKARTGRDVLLYTTASWWNTCTGNWTGMAAKSPLWVAHWTSASAPAIPSGFPTWTVWQYTNNGAVSGVSGGVDRDQFNGSRERLLALANNT
;
A
#
# COMPACT_ATOMS: atom_id res chain seq x y z
N MET A 1 -6.87 -5.59 -1.13
CA MET A 1 -5.62 -4.81 -1.22
C MET A 1 -4.87 -5.29 -2.46
N LEU A 2 -4.17 -4.39 -3.14
CA LEU A 2 -3.14 -4.70 -4.14
C LEU A 2 -1.80 -4.64 -3.42
N ASP A 3 -1.16 -5.78 -3.25
CA ASP A 3 0.24 -5.86 -2.82
C ASP A 3 1.13 -5.67 -4.05
N ILE A 4 1.90 -4.58 -4.08
CA ILE A 4 2.81 -4.29 -5.17
C ILE A 4 4.15 -3.76 -4.65
N GLU A 5 5.16 -4.62 -4.70
CA GLU A 5 6.46 -4.39 -4.08
C GLU A 5 7.60 -5.03 -4.88
N SER A 6 8.80 -5.10 -4.29
CA SER A 6 9.99 -5.58 -4.97
C SER A 6 9.80 -7.01 -5.45
N ASN A 7 9.99 -7.24 -6.76
CA ASN A 7 9.95 -8.57 -7.33
C ASN A 7 10.95 -9.52 -6.64
N PRO A 8 10.50 -10.60 -5.99
CA PRO A 8 11.41 -11.54 -5.31
C PRO A 8 12.13 -12.49 -6.28
N TYR A 9 11.80 -12.44 -7.57
CA TYR A 9 12.27 -13.40 -8.59
C TYR A 9 13.08 -12.74 -9.71
N GLY A 10 13.42 -11.46 -9.62
CA GLY A 10 14.17 -10.79 -10.69
C GLY A 10 14.25 -9.28 -10.54
N ALA A 11 14.21 -8.55 -11.67
CA ALA A 11 14.27 -7.10 -11.68
C ALA A 11 13.18 -6.51 -10.79
N MET A 12 13.55 -5.60 -9.88
CA MET A 12 12.66 -5.11 -8.81
C MET A 12 11.33 -4.54 -9.32
N CYS A 13 11.35 -3.93 -10.52
CA CYS A 13 10.19 -3.35 -11.20
C CYS A 13 9.60 -4.29 -12.27
N TYR A 14 9.81 -5.60 -12.14
CA TYR A 14 9.24 -6.65 -12.99
C TYR A 14 9.59 -6.55 -14.49
N GLY A 15 10.70 -5.87 -14.82
CA GLY A 15 11.10 -5.62 -16.21
C GLY A 15 10.25 -4.57 -16.93
N LEU A 16 9.38 -3.85 -16.21
CA LEU A 16 8.55 -2.79 -16.76
C LEU A 16 9.26 -1.43 -16.67
N SER A 17 9.07 -0.59 -17.69
CA SER A 17 9.32 0.84 -17.57
C SER A 17 8.35 1.48 -16.58
N THR A 18 8.68 2.68 -16.08
CA THR A 18 7.79 3.43 -15.18
C THR A 18 6.41 3.68 -15.80
N THR A 19 6.34 4.01 -17.10
CA THR A 19 5.06 4.18 -17.81
C THR A 19 4.25 2.88 -17.85
N GLN A 20 4.87 1.75 -18.17
CA GLN A 20 4.18 0.45 -18.17
C GLN A 20 3.69 0.07 -16.77
N MET A 21 4.48 0.33 -15.73
CA MET A 21 4.09 0.09 -14.34
C MET A 21 2.87 0.94 -13.94
N ARG A 22 2.85 2.23 -14.29
CA ARG A 22 1.71 3.13 -14.05
C ARG A 22 0.45 2.63 -14.74
N THR A 23 0.56 2.21 -16.01
CA THR A 23 -0.56 1.63 -16.77
C THR A 23 -1.07 0.37 -16.07
N TRP A 24 -0.19 -0.56 -15.72
CA TRP A 24 -0.56 -1.82 -15.06
C TRP A 24 -1.31 -1.58 -13.75
N ILE A 25 -0.81 -0.67 -12.89
CA ILE A 25 -1.47 -0.32 -11.63
C ILE A 25 -2.85 0.30 -11.88
N ASN A 26 -2.96 1.23 -12.84
CA ASN A 26 -4.23 1.87 -13.17
C ASN A 26 -5.26 0.87 -13.73
N ASP A 27 -4.82 -0.08 -14.55
CA ASP A 27 -5.69 -1.12 -15.11
C ASP A 27 -6.20 -2.05 -14.02
N PHE A 28 -5.32 -2.48 -13.10
CA PHE A 28 -5.72 -3.26 -11.92
C PHE A 28 -6.75 -2.50 -11.08
N TYR A 29 -6.48 -1.24 -10.74
CA TYR A 29 -7.41 -0.40 -9.99
C TYR A 29 -8.77 -0.30 -10.68
N THR A 30 -8.77 -0.04 -12.00
CA THR A 30 -10.00 0.13 -12.79
C THR A 30 -10.83 -1.15 -12.80
N ALA A 31 -10.18 -2.30 -13.04
CA ALA A 31 -10.84 -3.59 -13.03
C ALA A 31 -11.38 -3.96 -11.63
N TYR A 32 -10.62 -3.68 -10.56
CA TYR A 32 -11.06 -3.94 -9.18
C TYR A 32 -12.26 -3.07 -8.80
N LYS A 33 -12.20 -1.77 -9.11
CA LYS A 33 -13.31 -0.84 -8.83
C LYS A 33 -14.55 -1.19 -9.63
N ALA A 34 -14.43 -1.55 -10.90
CA ALA A 34 -15.56 -1.98 -11.71
C ALA A 34 -16.25 -3.23 -11.15
N ARG A 35 -15.49 -4.17 -10.57
CA ARG A 35 -16.02 -5.43 -10.03
C ARG A 35 -16.62 -5.30 -8.63
N THR A 36 -16.11 -4.38 -7.82
CA THR A 36 -16.43 -4.33 -6.38
C THR A 36 -17.11 -3.03 -5.95
N GLY A 37 -17.04 -1.98 -6.78
CA GLY A 37 -17.39 -0.62 -6.40
C GLY A 37 -16.38 0.06 -5.47
N ARG A 38 -15.28 -0.61 -5.10
CA ARG A 38 -14.34 -0.15 -4.07
C ARG A 38 -13.04 0.36 -4.68
N ASP A 39 -12.47 1.36 -4.02
CA ASP A 39 -11.09 1.76 -4.23
C ASP A 39 -10.14 0.75 -3.57
N VAL A 40 -9.23 0.16 -4.34
CA VAL A 40 -8.30 -0.83 -3.80
C VAL A 40 -7.28 -0.14 -2.88
N LEU A 41 -7.09 -0.66 -1.66
CA LEU A 41 -5.91 -0.29 -0.83
C LEU A 41 -4.64 -0.72 -1.55
N LEU A 42 -3.70 0.19 -1.73
CA LEU A 42 -2.41 -0.07 -2.37
C LEU A 42 -1.34 -0.26 -1.30
N TYR A 43 -0.80 -1.48 -1.21
CA TYR A 43 0.32 -1.82 -0.34
C TYR A 43 1.65 -1.72 -1.10
N THR A 44 2.62 -1.00 -0.52
CA THR A 44 3.96 -0.82 -1.09
C THR A 44 4.92 -0.26 -0.04
N THR A 45 6.23 -0.27 -0.34
CA THR A 45 7.21 0.59 0.32
C THR A 45 7.35 1.93 -0.43
N ALA A 46 7.83 2.98 0.26
CA ALA A 46 8.13 4.26 -0.38
C ALA A 46 9.25 4.14 -1.44
N SER A 47 10.26 3.32 -1.17
CA SER A 47 11.38 3.09 -2.09
C SER A 47 10.91 2.45 -3.40
N TRP A 48 10.14 1.36 -3.31
CA TRP A 48 9.64 0.67 -4.50
C TRP A 48 8.74 1.57 -5.34
N TRP A 49 7.78 2.23 -4.71
CA TRP A 49 6.85 3.13 -5.40
C TRP A 49 7.58 4.23 -6.16
N ASN A 50 8.47 4.96 -5.47
CA ASN A 50 9.19 6.08 -6.06
C ASN A 50 10.05 5.64 -7.24
N THR A 51 10.67 4.45 -7.13
CA THR A 51 11.54 3.87 -8.15
C THR A 51 10.75 3.34 -9.33
N CYS A 52 9.84 2.40 -9.09
CA CYS A 52 9.16 1.63 -10.14
C CYS A 52 8.01 2.39 -10.80
N THR A 53 7.48 3.44 -10.16
CA THR A 53 6.50 4.33 -10.77
C THR A 53 7.10 5.67 -11.20
N GLY A 54 8.35 5.97 -10.85
CA GLY A 54 8.97 7.26 -11.12
C GLY A 54 8.22 8.41 -10.44
N ASN A 55 8.03 8.31 -9.13
CA ASN A 55 7.32 9.30 -8.28
C ASN A 55 5.89 9.63 -8.77
N TRP A 56 5.15 8.62 -9.24
CA TRP A 56 3.84 8.85 -9.85
C TRP A 56 2.80 9.32 -8.83
N THR A 57 2.01 10.35 -9.19
CA THR A 57 0.97 10.93 -8.35
C THR A 57 -0.45 10.50 -8.73
N GLY A 58 -0.62 9.71 -9.80
CA GLY A 58 -1.95 9.40 -10.36
C GLY A 58 -2.85 8.51 -9.50
N MET A 59 -2.32 7.89 -8.44
CA MET A 59 -3.10 7.12 -7.47
C MET A 59 -3.53 7.91 -6.23
N ALA A 60 -3.00 9.13 -6.04
CA ALA A 60 -3.21 9.94 -4.84
C ALA A 60 -4.68 10.13 -4.44
N ALA A 61 -5.53 10.36 -5.45
CA ALA A 61 -6.96 10.59 -5.29
C ALA A 61 -7.81 9.33 -5.55
N LYS A 62 -7.17 8.20 -5.87
CA LYS A 62 -7.84 6.95 -6.28
C LYS A 62 -7.75 5.87 -5.22
N SER A 63 -6.59 5.67 -4.61
CA SER A 63 -6.35 4.54 -3.72
C SER A 63 -5.87 4.99 -2.33
N PRO A 64 -6.48 4.48 -1.25
CA PRO A 64 -5.88 4.59 0.08
C PRO A 64 -4.55 3.83 0.13
N LEU A 65 -3.58 4.39 0.83
CA LEU A 65 -2.23 3.84 0.98
C LEU A 65 -2.14 2.91 2.20
N TRP A 66 -1.63 1.71 2.00
CA TRP A 66 -1.05 0.86 3.05
C TRP A 66 0.47 0.88 2.88
N VAL A 67 1.19 1.53 3.77
CA VAL A 67 2.65 1.66 3.63
C VAL A 67 3.38 0.65 4.50
N ALA A 68 4.35 -0.06 3.93
CA ALA A 68 5.32 -0.82 4.70
C ALA A 68 6.55 0.05 4.98
N HIS A 69 6.82 0.28 6.26
CA HIS A 69 8.03 0.97 6.71
C HIS A 69 8.35 0.58 8.15
N TRP A 70 9.21 -0.43 8.33
CA TRP A 70 9.61 -0.91 9.66
C TRP A 70 10.67 0.02 10.23
N THR A 71 10.24 0.98 11.06
CA THR A 71 11.09 2.04 11.60
C THR A 71 10.77 2.30 13.07
N SER A 72 11.70 2.91 13.79
CA SER A 72 11.47 3.45 15.14
C SER A 72 10.96 4.89 15.14
N ALA A 73 10.83 5.52 13.97
CA ALA A 73 10.25 6.86 13.84
C ALA A 73 8.75 6.85 14.20
N SER A 74 8.21 8.00 14.60
CA SER A 74 6.80 8.15 14.98
C SER A 74 5.82 8.07 13.80
N ALA A 75 6.31 8.05 12.56
CA ALA A 75 5.51 7.96 11.35
C ALA A 75 6.30 7.28 10.20
N PRO A 76 5.61 6.63 9.24
CA PRO A 76 6.26 6.03 8.09
C PRO A 76 6.72 7.09 7.06
N ALA A 77 7.74 6.75 6.27
CA ALA A 77 8.06 7.50 5.06
C ALA A 77 6.94 7.31 4.04
N ILE A 78 6.42 8.42 3.49
CA ILE A 78 5.28 8.40 2.56
C ILE A 78 5.80 8.35 1.12
N PRO A 79 5.34 7.40 0.28
CA PRO A 79 5.66 7.41 -1.13
C PRO A 79 5.17 8.68 -1.83
N SER A 80 5.92 9.14 -2.83
CA SER A 80 5.58 10.32 -3.62
C SER A 80 4.17 10.23 -4.18
N GLY A 81 3.44 11.33 -4.10
CA GLY A 81 2.07 11.44 -4.59
C GLY A 81 0.99 11.12 -3.57
N PHE A 82 1.26 10.32 -2.54
CA PHE A 82 0.26 10.09 -1.50
C PHE A 82 0.27 11.21 -0.47
N PRO A 83 -0.92 11.72 -0.06
CA PRO A 83 -1.00 12.79 0.94
C PRO A 83 -0.77 12.26 2.37
N THR A 84 -1.10 11.00 2.63
CA THR A 84 -0.97 10.34 3.93
C THR A 84 -1.09 8.82 3.78
N TRP A 85 -0.86 8.08 4.85
CA TRP A 85 -1.12 6.65 4.95
C TRP A 85 -2.50 6.38 5.56
N THR A 86 -3.17 5.32 5.10
CA THR A 86 -4.41 4.79 5.71
C THR A 86 -4.09 3.66 6.67
N VAL A 87 -3.17 2.77 6.27
CA VAL A 87 -2.63 1.70 7.11
C VAL A 87 -1.11 1.76 7.05
N TRP A 88 -0.43 1.48 8.16
CA TRP A 88 1.02 1.40 8.24
C TRP A 88 1.42 0.04 8.82
N GLN A 89 2.08 -0.77 8.00
CA GLN A 89 2.77 -1.96 8.46
C GLN A 89 4.11 -1.53 9.09
N TYR A 90 4.16 -1.57 10.42
CA TYR A 90 5.27 -1.01 11.20
C TYR A 90 6.29 -2.07 11.65
N THR A 91 5.96 -3.35 11.54
CA THR A 91 6.88 -4.47 11.78
C THR A 91 6.40 -5.72 11.06
N ASN A 92 7.33 -6.60 10.70
CA ASN A 92 7.07 -7.96 10.24
C ASN A 92 7.37 -9.05 11.29
N ASN A 93 7.86 -8.65 12.45
CA ASN A 93 8.30 -9.56 13.50
C ASN A 93 7.64 -9.21 14.83
N GLY A 94 6.37 -8.84 14.77
CA GLY A 94 5.56 -8.63 15.96
C GLY A 94 5.15 -9.94 16.62
N ALA A 95 4.67 -9.83 17.86
CA ALA A 95 4.04 -10.93 18.58
C ALA A 95 2.57 -10.58 18.85
N VAL A 96 1.68 -11.51 18.56
CA VAL A 96 0.24 -11.42 18.83
C VAL A 96 -0.20 -12.73 19.47
N SER A 97 -0.91 -12.66 20.60
CA SER A 97 -1.41 -13.86 21.29
C SER A 97 -2.26 -14.71 20.34
N GLY A 98 -1.93 -15.99 20.24
CA GLY A 98 -2.59 -16.93 19.31
C GLY A 98 -1.92 -17.07 17.94
N VAL A 99 -0.91 -16.27 17.63
CA VAL A 99 -0.10 -16.41 16.42
C VAL A 99 1.30 -16.91 16.80
N SER A 100 1.75 -17.98 16.15
CA SER A 100 3.10 -18.53 16.35
C SER A 100 4.09 -17.89 15.35
N GLY A 101 5.29 -17.57 15.82
CA GLY A 101 6.32 -16.89 15.00
C GLY A 101 6.12 -15.38 14.90
N GLY A 102 6.99 -14.73 14.12
CA GLY A 102 6.86 -13.31 13.80
C GLY A 102 5.64 -13.05 12.92
N VAL A 103 4.90 -11.98 13.22
CA VAL A 103 3.72 -11.58 12.43
C VAL A 103 3.79 -10.10 12.09
N ASP A 104 3.33 -9.76 10.88
CA ASP A 104 3.11 -8.38 10.49
C ASP A 104 2.16 -7.69 11.47
N ARG A 105 2.49 -6.46 11.85
CA ARG A 105 1.58 -5.63 12.63
C ARG A 105 1.37 -4.29 11.96
N ASP A 106 0.11 -3.90 11.98
CA ASP A 106 -0.39 -2.74 11.29
C ASP A 106 -1.05 -1.75 12.24
N GLN A 107 -0.93 -0.49 11.91
CA GLN A 107 -1.64 0.61 12.55
C GLN A 107 -2.59 1.24 11.53
N PHE A 108 -3.83 1.53 11.94
CA PHE A 108 -4.80 2.28 11.14
C PHE A 108 -4.72 3.78 11.47
N ASN A 109 -4.77 4.64 10.45
CA ASN A 109 -4.74 6.09 10.62
C ASN A 109 -6.13 6.67 10.90
N GLY A 110 -6.66 6.40 12.09
CA GLY A 110 -7.94 6.97 12.52
C GLY A 110 -8.59 6.23 13.67
N SER A 111 -9.82 6.64 13.97
CA SER A 111 -10.64 5.99 15.00
C SER A 111 -11.22 4.66 14.50
N ARG A 112 -11.79 3.88 15.42
CA ARG A 112 -12.54 2.66 15.11
C ARG A 112 -13.73 2.94 14.19
N GLU A 113 -14.42 4.07 14.38
CA GLU A 113 -15.54 4.49 13.53
C GLU A 113 -15.07 4.72 12.11
N ARG A 114 -13.91 5.37 11.92
CA ARG A 114 -13.32 5.56 10.59
C ARG A 114 -12.86 4.23 9.95
N LEU A 115 -12.39 3.28 10.76
CA LEU A 115 -12.07 1.93 10.26
C LEU A 115 -13.33 1.20 9.76
N LEU A 116 -14.43 1.28 10.52
CA LEU A 116 -15.72 0.71 10.12
C LEU A 116 -16.28 1.42 8.88
N ALA A 117 -16.13 2.74 8.80
CA ALA A 117 -16.50 3.52 7.62
C ALA A 117 -15.73 3.09 6.37
N LEU A 118 -14.40 2.89 6.51
CA LEU A 118 -13.57 2.31 5.45
C LEU A 118 -14.05 0.91 5.06
N ALA A 119 -14.41 0.05 6.02
CA ALA A 119 -14.90 -1.30 5.71
C ALA A 119 -16.23 -1.25 4.93
N ASN A 120 -17.18 -0.44 5.41
CA ASN A 120 -18.56 -0.36 4.93
C ASN A 120 -18.76 0.56 3.72
N ASN A 121 -17.73 1.31 3.32
CA ASN A 121 -17.80 2.28 2.22
C ASN A 121 -18.81 3.42 2.49
N THR A 122 -18.75 4.01 3.68
CA THR A 122 -19.66 5.06 4.17
C THR A 122 -18.92 6.29 4.65
#